data_AF-A0A356I6R6-F1
#
_entry.id   AF-A0A356I6R6-F1
#
_cell.length_a   1.000
_cell.length_b   1.000
_cell.length_c   1.000
_cell.angle_alpha   90.00
_cell.angle_beta   90.00
_cell.angle_gamma   90.00
#
_symmetry.space_group_name_H-M   'P 1'
#
loop_
_entity.id
_entity.type
_entity.pdbx_description
1 polymer ?
#
loop_
_entity_poly.entity_id
_entity_poly.type
_entity_poly.pdbx_seq_one_letter_code
_entity_poly.pdbx_strand_id
1 'polypeptide(L)'
;MLEAHTTGTTVGEQVIIIGGGYTAMDCARTARRLGGTITESNNGKLTIYYRRKKESIRVIPAELEELEHEFIPLECDATPLEYLETNGTLTGIRFQRTGSDETFEIPTDTVLLATGQTPDTHWQQTITDPRLFLAGDYATGATDLISAIGHAKKIANEVDTFLMGKPRTEAVIQVESTNPIDRTEAMDMLPRQPMPTLHLQERSLTAEVETGYLTPAAKTEAERCYRCNYKFEIEQDKCIKCDWCLKAKPHENCILMLKDISYDDKGKAVEWEATDRVREMNLIWIDSDACTRCGACVNACPVDAISLQKITLTEQPIMEKSS
;
A
#
# COMPACT_ATOMS: atom_id res chain seq x y z
N MET A 1 6.69 34.54 -0.88
CA MET A 1 7.34 33.22 -0.83
C MET A 1 7.95 33.15 0.56
N LEU A 2 7.49 32.23 1.40
CA LEU A 2 7.89 32.14 2.81
C LEU A 2 9.39 31.82 2.89
N GLU A 3 10.15 32.54 3.71
CA GLU A 3 11.52 32.15 4.03
C GLU A 3 11.46 30.91 4.92
N ALA A 4 11.64 29.75 4.31
CA ALA A 4 11.89 28.52 5.06
C ALA A 4 13.29 28.63 5.67
N HIS A 5 13.42 28.39 6.97
CA HIS A 5 14.73 28.13 7.56
C HIS A 5 15.26 26.79 7.01
N THR A 6 16.10 26.85 5.97
CA THR A 6 16.63 25.68 5.24
C THR A 6 17.87 25.06 5.89
N THR A 7 18.28 25.51 7.09
CA THR A 7 19.62 25.21 7.65
C THR A 7 19.63 24.57 9.04
N GLY A 8 18.49 24.18 9.62
CA GLY A 8 18.45 23.62 10.98
C GLY A 8 18.09 22.13 11.03
N THR A 9 18.91 21.32 11.70
CA THR A 9 18.54 19.97 12.18
C THR A 9 17.88 20.01 13.56
N THR A 10 17.48 21.19 14.04
CA THR A 10 16.94 21.43 15.38
C THR A 10 15.51 21.94 15.27
N VAL A 11 14.63 21.43 16.13
CA VAL A 11 13.30 22.00 16.35
C VAL A 11 13.30 22.74 17.69
N GLY A 12 12.45 23.76 17.82
CA GLY A 12 12.21 24.44 19.09
C GLY A 12 11.39 23.59 20.08
N GLU A 13 10.99 24.20 21.18
CA GLU A 13 10.25 23.50 22.23
C GLU A 13 8.77 23.30 21.89
N GLN A 14 8.20 24.20 21.08
CA GLN A 14 6.77 24.24 20.75
C GLN A 14 6.56 24.09 19.25
N VAL A 15 6.38 22.85 18.81
CA VAL A 15 6.35 22.52 17.37
C VAL A 15 4.93 22.30 16.86
N ILE A 16 4.59 22.97 15.76
CA ILE A 16 3.35 22.75 15.02
C ILE A 16 3.67 22.10 13.68
N ILE A 17 2.97 21.02 13.35
CA ILE A 17 3.03 20.38 12.03
C ILE A 17 1.73 20.71 11.30
N ILE A 18 1.82 21.23 10.09
CA ILE A 18 0.65 21.52 9.26
C ILE A 18 0.57 20.49 8.13
N GLY A 19 -0.41 19.58 8.20
CA GLY A 19 -0.59 18.53 7.21
C GLY A 19 -1.42 17.36 7.71
N GLY A 20 -1.76 16.44 6.80
CA GLY A 20 -2.53 15.22 7.11
C GLY A 20 -2.21 14.06 6.17
N GLY A 21 -0.99 14.05 5.62
CA GLY A 21 -0.45 12.94 4.83
C GLY A 21 0.75 12.31 5.52
N TYR A 22 1.37 11.31 4.88
CA TYR A 22 2.54 10.59 5.42
C TYR A 22 3.65 11.53 5.90
N THR A 23 3.99 12.56 5.11
CA THR A 23 4.99 13.57 5.49
C THR A 23 4.67 14.25 6.82
N ALA A 24 3.39 14.49 7.14
CA ALA A 24 3.02 15.11 8.42
C ALA A 24 3.26 14.15 9.59
N MET A 25 2.98 12.86 9.39
CA MET A 25 3.20 11.82 10.40
C MET A 25 4.70 11.65 10.67
N ASP A 26 5.50 11.60 9.60
CA ASP A 26 6.95 11.51 9.67
C ASP A 26 7.56 12.75 10.33
N CYS A 27 7.14 13.95 9.94
CA CYS A 27 7.58 15.20 10.55
C CYS A 27 7.27 15.22 12.05
N ALA A 28 6.07 14.80 12.46
CA ALA A 28 5.68 14.84 13.86
C ALA A 28 6.49 13.85 14.71
N ARG A 29 6.61 12.59 14.25
CA ARG A 29 7.43 11.57 14.93
C ARG A 29 8.91 11.95 14.97
N THR A 30 9.42 12.56 13.91
CA THR A 30 10.80 13.06 13.87
C THR A 30 10.99 14.25 14.82
N ALA A 31 10.06 15.21 14.82
CA ALA A 31 10.11 16.37 15.72
C ALA A 31 10.12 15.95 17.19
N ARG A 32 9.33 14.93 17.56
CA ARG A 32 9.39 14.33 18.90
C ARG A 32 10.79 13.84 19.26
N ARG A 33 11.44 13.11 18.35
CA ARG A 33 12.80 12.56 18.55
C ARG A 33 13.86 13.65 18.62
N LEU A 34 13.64 14.79 17.97
CA LEU A 34 14.51 15.97 18.01
C LEU A 34 14.36 16.82 19.28
N GLY A 35 13.55 16.39 20.25
CA GLY A 35 13.33 17.11 21.50
C GLY A 35 12.10 18.01 21.51
N GLY A 36 11.25 17.94 20.48
CA GLY A 36 9.89 18.46 20.56
C GLY A 36 9.20 17.84 21.78
N THR A 37 8.85 18.67 22.75
CA THR A 37 8.52 18.16 24.07
C THR A 37 7.13 17.52 24.03
N ILE A 38 6.97 16.33 24.61
CA ILE A 38 5.66 15.73 24.90
C ILE A 38 5.59 15.54 26.41
N THR A 39 4.78 16.35 27.09
CA THR A 39 4.48 16.17 28.52
C THR A 39 3.10 15.55 28.71
N GLU A 40 2.94 14.70 29.73
CA GLU A 40 1.65 14.06 30.10
C GLU A 40 0.50 15.08 30.31
N SER A 41 0.85 16.33 30.64
CA SER A 41 -0.07 17.48 30.64
C SER A 41 0.13 18.30 29.35
N ASN A 42 -0.49 17.91 28.24
CA ASN A 42 -0.24 18.56 26.95
C ASN A 42 -0.96 19.91 26.86
N ASN A 43 -0.26 20.99 27.23
CA ASN A 43 -0.65 22.39 26.98
C ASN A 43 0.28 23.00 25.90
N GLY A 44 0.42 22.29 24.77
CA GLY A 44 1.02 22.79 23.53
C GLY A 44 2.55 22.66 23.39
N LYS A 45 3.10 21.45 23.13
CA LYS A 45 4.53 21.32 22.77
C LYS A 45 4.88 20.47 21.53
N LEU A 46 3.94 19.69 20.99
CA LEU A 46 4.01 19.11 19.64
C LEU A 46 2.59 18.79 19.19
N THR A 47 2.11 19.34 18.06
CA THR A 47 0.74 19.06 17.58
C THR A 47 0.65 19.12 16.07
N ILE A 48 -0.08 18.18 15.49
CA ILE A 48 -0.43 18.18 14.07
C ILE A 48 -1.76 18.93 13.90
N TYR A 49 -1.79 19.92 13.02
CA TYR A 49 -3.01 20.61 12.62
C TYR A 49 -3.36 20.26 11.18
N TYR A 50 -4.58 19.77 10.99
CA TYR A 50 -5.11 19.39 9.69
C TYR A 50 -6.39 20.17 9.36
N ARG A 51 -6.44 20.71 8.14
CA ARG A 51 -7.54 21.57 7.67
C ARG A 51 -8.86 20.85 7.34
N ARG A 52 -8.94 19.53 7.49
CA ARG A 52 -10.15 18.74 7.22
C ARG A 52 -10.40 17.79 8.38
N LYS A 53 -11.50 17.06 8.32
CA LYS A 53 -11.86 16.01 9.27
C LYS A 53 -10.90 14.83 9.21
N LYS A 54 -10.83 14.06 10.30
CA LYS A 54 -9.99 12.85 10.44
C LYS A 54 -10.28 11.83 9.32
N GLU A 55 -11.53 11.69 8.87
CA GLU A 55 -11.92 10.75 7.81
C GLU A 55 -11.38 11.14 6.43
N SER A 56 -10.95 12.40 6.25
CA SER A 56 -10.36 12.89 5.00
C SER A 56 -8.84 12.74 4.95
N ILE A 57 -8.22 12.17 5.99
CA ILE A 57 -6.77 11.91 6.04
C ILE A 57 -6.46 10.74 5.09
N ARG A 58 -5.36 10.87 4.34
CA ARG A 58 -4.95 9.89 3.31
C ARG A 58 -3.71 9.12 3.76
N VAL A 59 -3.79 8.49 4.93
CA VAL A 59 -2.77 7.56 5.44
C VAL A 59 -3.46 6.27 5.89
N ILE A 60 -2.70 5.18 5.96
CA ILE A 60 -3.22 3.93 6.52
C ILE A 60 -3.50 4.08 8.02
N PRO A 61 -4.48 3.35 8.60
CA PRO A 61 -4.80 3.43 10.02
C PRO A 61 -3.61 3.23 10.96
N ALA A 62 -2.68 2.34 10.60
CA ALA A 62 -1.47 2.07 11.37
C ALA A 62 -0.59 3.32 11.59
N GLU A 63 -0.57 4.28 10.66
CA GLU A 63 0.16 5.54 10.85
C GLU A 63 -0.47 6.41 11.95
N LEU A 64 -1.80 6.41 12.04
CA LEU A 64 -2.51 7.15 13.09
C LEU A 64 -2.36 6.45 14.45
N GLU A 65 -2.38 5.12 14.47
CA GLU A 65 -2.12 4.32 15.67
C GLU A 65 -0.71 4.60 16.23
N GLU A 66 0.30 4.77 15.38
CA GLU A 66 1.64 5.15 15.81
C GLU A 66 1.70 6.56 16.39
N LEU A 67 0.94 7.53 15.87
CA LEU A 67 0.83 8.85 16.51
C LEU A 67 0.23 8.76 17.91
N GLU A 68 -0.84 7.98 18.06
CA GLU A 68 -1.54 7.79 19.34
C GLU A 68 -0.60 7.07 20.34
N HIS A 69 0.10 6.03 19.91
CA HIS A 69 1.12 5.34 20.71
C HIS A 69 2.27 6.26 21.11
N GLU A 70 2.61 7.22 20.24
CA GLU A 70 3.61 8.23 20.50
C GLU A 70 3.09 9.48 21.25
N PHE A 71 1.81 9.49 21.64
CA PHE A 71 1.13 10.62 22.32
C PHE A 71 1.22 11.93 21.54
N ILE A 72 1.21 11.87 20.21
CA ILE A 72 1.24 13.03 19.32
C ILE A 72 -0.21 13.43 18.99
N PRO A 73 -0.70 14.59 19.46
CA PRO A 73 -2.06 15.03 19.18
C PRO A 73 -2.24 15.48 17.73
N LEU A 74 -3.43 15.22 17.21
CA LEU A 74 -3.89 15.59 15.87
C LEU A 74 -5.19 16.41 15.99
N GLU A 75 -5.08 17.70 15.72
CA GLU A 75 -6.19 18.64 15.69
C GLU A 75 -6.71 18.78 14.26
N CYS A 76 -7.96 18.36 14.06
CA CYS A 76 -8.63 18.45 12.76
C CYS A 76 -9.45 19.74 12.65
N ASP A 77 -9.95 19.99 11.43
CA ASP A 77 -10.77 21.16 11.10
C ASP A 77 -10.09 22.49 11.48
N ALA A 78 -8.77 22.58 11.35
CA ALA A 78 -7.98 23.77 11.63
C ALA A 78 -7.27 24.28 10.38
N THR A 79 -7.69 25.43 9.87
CA THR A 79 -7.09 26.08 8.70
C THR A 79 -6.12 27.18 9.16
N PRO A 80 -4.82 27.10 8.83
CA PRO A 80 -3.86 28.13 9.21
C PRO A 80 -4.16 29.44 8.47
N LEU A 81 -4.10 30.56 9.18
CA LEU A 81 -4.34 31.89 8.63
C LEU A 81 -3.09 32.77 8.59
N GLU A 82 -2.38 32.90 9.72
CA GLU A 82 -1.30 33.87 9.87
C GLU A 82 -0.24 33.40 10.87
N TYR A 83 1.04 33.66 10.56
CA TYR A 83 2.15 33.51 11.52
C TYR A 83 2.21 34.74 12.43
N LEU A 84 2.32 34.51 13.73
CA LEU A 84 2.43 35.57 14.72
C LEU A 84 3.90 35.77 15.05
N GLU A 85 4.42 36.97 14.76
CA GLU A 85 5.82 37.31 14.95
C GLU A 85 6.00 38.49 15.91
N THR A 86 7.06 38.44 16.72
CA THR A 86 7.49 39.56 17.55
C THR A 86 8.98 39.79 17.31
N ASN A 87 9.34 41.00 16.86
CA ASN A 87 10.74 41.36 16.53
C ASN A 87 11.41 40.42 15.52
N GLY A 88 10.66 39.88 14.55
CA GLY A 88 11.17 38.95 13.53
C GLY A 88 11.35 37.51 14.01
N THR A 89 10.87 37.19 15.21
CA THR A 89 10.86 35.83 15.75
C THR A 89 9.44 35.27 15.77
N LEU A 90 9.26 34.03 15.31
CA LEU A 90 7.99 33.32 15.41
C LEU A 90 7.59 33.12 16.88
N THR A 91 6.35 33.48 17.21
CA THR A 91 5.78 33.37 18.56
C THR A 91 4.47 32.58 18.60
N GLY A 92 3.84 32.37 17.45
CA GLY A 92 2.58 31.64 17.36
C GLY A 92 2.07 31.52 15.93
N ILE A 93 0.92 30.89 15.80
CA ILE A 93 0.16 30.84 14.56
C ILE A 93 -1.33 31.03 14.88
N ARG A 94 -2.03 31.78 14.03
CA ARG A 94 -3.49 31.91 14.08
C ARG A 94 -4.12 30.89 13.15
N PHE A 95 -5.07 30.15 13.68
CA PHE A 95 -5.93 29.24 12.94
C PHE A 95 -7.36 29.75 12.89
N GLN A 96 -8.11 29.22 11.93
CA GLN A 96 -9.56 29.31 11.84
C GLN A 96 -10.14 27.89 11.94
N ARG A 97 -11.26 27.74 12.67
CA ARG A 97 -12.05 26.51 12.58
C ARG A 97 -12.64 26.42 11.17
N THR A 98 -12.38 25.29 10.51
CA THR A 98 -12.66 25.14 9.08
C THR A 98 -14.16 25.25 8.82
N GLY A 99 -14.55 26.25 8.04
CA GLY A 99 -15.95 26.52 7.74
C GLY A 99 -16.69 27.38 8.77
N SER A 100 -15.98 28.02 9.71
CA SER A 100 -16.54 29.04 10.61
C SER A 100 -15.67 30.30 10.65
N ASP A 101 -16.19 31.39 11.23
CA ASP A 101 -15.43 32.63 11.47
C ASP A 101 -14.66 32.61 12.81
N GLU A 102 -14.69 31.48 13.53
CA GLU A 102 -14.00 31.33 14.81
C GLU A 102 -12.51 31.15 14.60
N THR A 103 -11.72 32.09 15.15
CA THR A 103 -10.26 32.04 15.11
C THR A 103 -9.68 31.75 16.49
N PHE A 104 -8.57 31.05 16.52
CA PHE A 104 -7.81 30.77 17.73
C PHE A 104 -6.31 30.85 17.46
N GLU A 105 -5.53 31.18 18.49
CA GLU A 105 -4.08 31.36 18.39
C GLU A 105 -3.38 30.30 19.23
N ILE A 106 -2.33 29.72 18.66
CA ILE A 106 -1.52 28.69 19.32
C ILE A 106 -0.08 29.22 19.39
N PRO A 107 0.48 29.40 20.60
CA PRO A 107 1.89 29.70 20.77
C PRO A 107 2.77 28.61 20.14
N THR A 108 3.81 29.03 19.43
CA THR A 108 4.76 28.12 18.79
C THR A 108 6.05 28.86 18.46
N ASP A 109 7.17 28.15 18.54
CA ASP A 109 8.48 28.64 18.09
C ASP A 109 8.94 27.97 16.79
N THR A 110 8.23 26.93 16.33
CA THR A 110 8.60 26.13 15.16
C THR A 110 7.36 25.65 14.41
N VAL A 111 7.23 25.99 13.13
CA VAL A 111 6.21 25.43 12.23
C VAL A 111 6.87 24.58 11.14
N LEU A 112 6.42 23.34 11.02
CA LEU A 112 6.79 22.42 9.95
C LEU A 112 5.63 22.29 8.94
N LEU A 113 5.88 22.73 7.71
CA LEU A 113 4.92 22.65 6.62
C LEU A 113 5.00 21.30 5.92
N ALA A 114 4.04 20.41 6.20
CA ALA A 114 3.92 19.08 5.60
C ALA A 114 2.69 19.03 4.67
N THR A 115 2.57 20.01 3.77
CA THR A 115 1.38 20.23 2.94
C THR A 115 1.43 19.54 1.56
N GLY A 116 2.46 18.73 1.33
CA GLY A 116 2.70 18.00 0.08
C GLY A 116 3.83 18.60 -0.75
N GLN A 117 4.02 18.06 -1.95
CA GLN A 117 5.08 18.47 -2.87
C GLN A 117 4.54 18.60 -4.29
N THR A 118 5.17 19.47 -5.07
CA THR A 118 4.88 19.65 -6.51
C THR A 118 6.19 19.71 -7.28
N PRO A 119 6.27 19.07 -8.46
CA PRO A 119 7.47 19.13 -9.27
C PRO A 119 7.76 20.55 -9.75
N ASP A 120 9.03 20.94 -9.72
CA ASP A 120 9.47 22.17 -10.37
C ASP A 120 9.56 21.96 -11.88
N THR A 121 8.56 22.48 -12.59
CA THR A 121 8.41 22.32 -14.04
C THR A 121 8.91 23.52 -14.83
N HIS A 122 9.40 24.59 -14.19
CA HIS A 122 9.77 25.83 -14.88
C HIS A 122 10.83 25.62 -15.97
N TRP A 123 11.82 24.76 -15.71
CA TRP A 123 12.88 24.46 -16.67
C TRP A 123 12.39 23.64 -17.88
N GLN A 124 11.29 22.89 -17.73
CA GLN A 124 10.82 21.92 -18.71
C GLN A 124 9.87 22.54 -19.76
N GLN A 125 9.22 23.67 -19.46
CA GLN A 125 8.13 24.23 -20.29
C GLN A 125 8.49 24.47 -21.78
N THR A 126 9.78 24.52 -22.11
CA THR A 126 10.28 24.78 -23.46
C THR A 126 10.99 23.58 -24.11
N ILE A 127 11.14 22.46 -23.41
CA ILE A 127 11.89 21.30 -23.90
C ILE A 127 10.92 20.31 -24.55
N THR A 128 11.06 20.13 -25.87
CA THR A 128 10.28 19.16 -26.67
C THR A 128 11.17 18.06 -27.27
N ASP A 129 12.29 17.75 -26.64
CA ASP A 129 13.23 16.74 -27.14
C ASP A 129 12.62 15.33 -26.99
N PRO A 130 12.48 14.53 -28.08
CA PRO A 130 11.97 13.17 -27.99
C PRO A 130 12.88 12.21 -27.20
N ARG A 131 14.10 12.65 -26.83
CA ARG A 131 15.03 11.92 -25.96
C ARG A 131 14.83 12.21 -24.48
N LEU A 132 13.90 13.11 -24.11
CA LEU A 132 13.58 13.42 -22.73
C LEU A 132 12.49 12.47 -22.21
N PHE A 133 12.79 11.77 -21.13
CA PHE A 133 11.86 10.89 -20.43
C PHE A 133 11.72 11.36 -18.98
N LEU A 134 10.51 11.26 -18.43
CA LEU A 134 10.18 11.68 -17.07
C LEU A 134 9.71 10.47 -16.27
N ALA A 135 10.21 10.31 -15.04
CA ALA A 135 9.92 9.16 -14.19
C ALA A 135 9.60 9.58 -12.74
N GLY A 136 8.97 8.66 -12.01
CA GLY A 136 8.57 8.86 -10.61
C GLY A 136 7.67 10.07 -10.40
N ASP A 137 7.72 10.63 -9.19
CA ASP A 137 6.88 11.73 -8.73
C ASP A 137 6.99 13.00 -9.57
N TYR A 138 8.13 13.21 -10.24
CA TYR A 138 8.28 14.33 -11.16
C TYR A 138 7.27 14.29 -12.30
N ALA A 139 6.98 13.08 -12.80
CA ALA A 139 6.10 12.84 -13.94
C ALA A 139 4.64 12.63 -13.51
N THR A 140 4.41 11.87 -12.43
CA THR A 140 3.07 11.43 -12.02
C THR A 140 2.47 12.29 -10.90
N GLY A 141 3.24 13.22 -10.34
CA GLY A 141 2.92 13.89 -9.09
C GLY A 141 3.28 13.04 -7.87
N ALA A 142 3.16 13.62 -6.69
CA ALA A 142 3.52 12.97 -5.42
C ALA A 142 2.70 11.70 -5.18
N THR A 143 3.36 10.55 -5.17
CA THR A 143 2.74 9.22 -4.91
C THR A 143 3.50 8.49 -3.81
N ASP A 144 3.15 7.23 -3.54
CA ASP A 144 3.96 6.38 -2.67
C ASP A 144 5.22 5.86 -3.41
N LEU A 145 6.22 5.44 -2.63
CA LEU A 145 7.50 4.97 -3.14
C LEU A 145 7.36 3.80 -4.14
N ILE A 146 6.39 2.90 -3.92
CA ILE A 146 6.19 1.72 -4.76
C ILE A 146 5.63 2.14 -6.13
N SER A 147 4.67 3.05 -6.14
CA SER A 147 4.11 3.65 -7.35
C SER A 147 5.19 4.37 -8.17
N ALA A 148 6.04 5.16 -7.52
CA ALA A 148 7.15 5.85 -8.20
C ALA A 148 8.17 4.88 -8.81
N ILE A 149 8.54 3.80 -8.09
CA ILE A 149 9.43 2.74 -8.60
C ILE A 149 8.77 2.00 -9.77
N GLY A 150 7.48 1.68 -9.67
CA GLY A 150 6.71 1.04 -10.73
C GLY A 150 6.70 1.88 -12.00
N HIS A 151 6.46 3.20 -11.87
CA HIS A 151 6.53 4.14 -12.98
C HIS A 151 7.94 4.18 -13.59
N ALA A 152 8.99 4.25 -12.76
CA ALA A 152 10.37 4.27 -13.24
C ALA A 152 10.74 3.00 -14.05
N LYS A 153 10.28 1.81 -13.64
CA LYS A 153 10.48 0.58 -14.42
C LYS A 153 9.82 0.64 -15.79
N LYS A 154 8.60 1.18 -15.89
CA LYS A 154 7.91 1.38 -17.16
C LYS A 154 8.71 2.32 -18.07
N ILE A 155 9.17 3.45 -17.55
CA ILE A 155 9.96 4.43 -18.30
C ILE A 155 11.30 3.84 -18.75
N ALA A 156 11.93 3.00 -17.94
CA ALA A 156 13.15 2.29 -18.35
C ALA A 156 12.91 1.40 -19.60
N ASN A 157 11.76 0.73 -19.69
CA ASN A 157 11.40 -0.06 -20.88
C ASN A 157 11.11 0.82 -22.10
N GLU A 158 10.52 2.00 -21.91
CA GLU A 158 10.31 2.98 -22.98
C GLU A 158 11.65 3.53 -23.51
N VAL A 159 12.60 3.84 -22.60
CA VAL A 159 13.96 4.25 -22.96
C VAL A 159 14.69 3.15 -23.72
N ASP A 160 14.63 1.89 -23.27
CA ASP A 160 15.22 0.75 -23.99
C ASP A 160 14.64 0.63 -25.40
N THR A 161 13.31 0.68 -25.53
CA THR A 161 12.62 0.61 -26.82
C THR A 161 13.02 1.76 -27.74
N PHE A 162 13.14 2.98 -27.21
CA PHE A 162 13.58 4.15 -27.96
C PHE A 162 15.03 4.00 -28.47
N LEU A 163 15.95 3.57 -27.61
CA LEU A 163 17.36 3.37 -27.96
C LEU A 163 17.56 2.25 -28.97
N MET A 164 16.75 1.20 -28.89
CA MET A 164 16.87 0.00 -29.72
C MET A 164 16.02 0.06 -30.99
N GLY A 165 15.08 1.00 -31.08
CA GLY A 165 14.11 1.14 -32.18
C GLY A 165 13.02 0.06 -32.23
N LYS A 166 13.03 -0.89 -31.28
CA LYS A 166 12.06 -1.98 -31.16
C LYS A 166 12.05 -2.52 -29.72
N PRO A 167 10.92 -3.08 -29.25
CA PRO A 167 10.91 -3.82 -27.99
C PRO A 167 11.79 -5.07 -28.11
N ARG A 168 12.52 -5.40 -27.05
CA ARG A 168 13.42 -6.58 -27.00
C ARG A 168 12.94 -7.68 -26.07
N THR A 169 12.11 -7.33 -25.10
CA THR A 169 11.53 -8.25 -24.14
C THR A 169 10.02 -8.15 -24.16
N GLU A 170 9.37 -9.26 -23.85
CA GLU A 170 7.93 -9.31 -23.61
C GLU A 170 7.65 -9.99 -22.27
N ALA A 171 6.60 -9.54 -21.60
CA ALA A 171 6.12 -10.15 -20.38
C ALA A 171 5.33 -11.40 -20.74
N VAL A 172 5.73 -12.55 -20.20
CA VAL A 172 5.04 -13.82 -20.37
C VAL A 172 4.68 -14.46 -19.05
N ILE A 173 3.59 -15.21 -19.08
CA ILE A 173 3.12 -15.98 -17.95
C ILE A 173 3.64 -17.40 -18.13
N GLN A 174 4.57 -17.80 -17.28
CA GLN A 174 5.02 -19.18 -17.18
C GLN A 174 4.09 -19.94 -16.24
N VAL A 175 3.46 -20.98 -16.77
CA VAL A 175 2.54 -21.86 -16.04
C VAL A 175 3.21 -23.22 -15.88
N GLU A 176 3.39 -23.64 -14.64
CA GLU A 176 3.99 -24.92 -14.29
C GLU A 176 3.02 -25.75 -13.46
N SER A 177 2.71 -26.97 -13.91
CA SER A 177 2.01 -27.94 -13.05
C SER A 177 2.90 -28.33 -11.88
N THR A 178 2.32 -28.35 -10.68
CA THR A 178 3.03 -28.61 -9.43
C THR A 178 2.22 -29.48 -8.50
N ASN A 179 2.91 -30.17 -7.59
CA ASN A 179 2.25 -30.91 -6.52
C ASN A 179 1.52 -29.97 -5.55
N PRO A 180 0.49 -30.48 -4.84
CA PRO A 180 -0.19 -29.74 -3.77
C PRO A 180 0.81 -29.14 -2.77
N ILE A 181 0.53 -27.92 -2.33
CA ILE A 181 1.32 -27.22 -1.33
C ILE A 181 0.86 -27.59 0.09
N ASP A 182 1.77 -27.57 1.04
CA ASP A 182 1.51 -27.85 2.46
C ASP A 182 0.87 -26.64 3.16
N ARG A 183 -0.30 -26.21 2.66
CA ARG A 183 -1.12 -25.17 3.28
C ARG A 183 -2.40 -25.79 3.80
N THR A 184 -2.74 -25.48 5.05
CA THR A 184 -3.94 -26.00 5.71
C THR A 184 -4.91 -24.88 6.05
N GLU A 185 -6.17 -25.22 6.28
CA GLU A 185 -7.18 -24.27 6.78
C GLU A 185 -6.77 -23.66 8.14
N ALA A 186 -6.11 -24.44 8.99
CA ALA A 186 -5.64 -23.96 10.30
C ALA A 186 -4.68 -22.77 10.19
N MET A 187 -3.93 -22.64 9.09
CA MET A 187 -3.04 -21.50 8.84
C MET A 187 -3.80 -20.19 8.59
N ASP A 188 -5.07 -20.24 8.15
CA ASP A 188 -5.91 -19.05 7.99
C ASP A 188 -6.37 -18.50 9.37
N MET A 189 -6.41 -19.37 10.39
CA MET A 189 -6.86 -19.05 11.74
C MET A 189 -5.74 -18.52 12.66
N LEU A 190 -4.50 -18.47 12.17
CA LEU A 190 -3.38 -17.93 12.93
C LEU A 190 -3.53 -16.40 13.09
N PRO A 191 -3.58 -15.88 14.33
CA PRO A 191 -3.67 -14.45 14.55
C PRO A 191 -2.38 -13.77 14.12
N ARG A 192 -2.51 -12.62 13.46
CA ARG A 192 -1.38 -11.77 13.10
C ARG A 192 -0.65 -11.32 14.37
N GLN A 193 0.66 -11.54 14.42
CA GLN A 193 1.52 -11.06 15.48
C GLN A 193 1.84 -9.57 15.26
N PRO A 194 1.81 -8.72 16.30
CA PRO A 194 2.24 -7.33 16.17
C PRO A 194 3.73 -7.28 15.81
N MET A 195 4.13 -6.32 14.98
CA MET A 195 5.55 -6.08 14.68
C MET A 195 6.26 -5.70 15.99
N PRO A 196 7.34 -6.39 16.38
CA PRO A 196 8.13 -5.97 17.53
C PRO A 196 8.71 -4.58 17.29
N THR A 197 8.56 -3.69 18.26
CA THR A 197 9.11 -2.34 18.20
C THR A 197 9.87 -1.99 19.46
N LEU A 198 10.86 -1.10 19.35
CA LEU A 198 11.52 -0.50 20.51
C LEU A 198 10.52 0.24 21.42
N HIS A 199 10.79 0.22 22.73
CA HIS A 199 10.06 1.03 23.69
C HIS A 199 10.26 2.52 23.37
N LEU A 200 9.27 3.36 23.69
CA LEU A 200 9.28 4.78 23.34
C LEU A 200 10.55 5.52 23.80
N GLN A 201 11.10 5.14 24.97
CA GLN A 201 12.31 5.73 25.55
C GLN A 201 13.60 5.37 24.78
N GLU A 202 13.57 4.28 24.01
CA GLU A 202 14.70 3.78 23.22
C GLU A 202 14.66 4.27 21.77
N ARG A 203 13.53 4.85 21.33
CA ARG A 203 13.36 5.40 19.98
C ARG A 203 14.17 6.70 19.85
N SER A 204 15.27 6.65 19.11
CA SER A 204 16.11 7.80 18.77
C SER A 204 16.09 8.08 17.25
N LEU A 205 16.77 9.13 16.80
CA LEU A 205 16.85 9.50 15.38
C LEU A 205 17.51 8.43 14.50
N THR A 206 18.40 7.63 15.08
CA THR A 206 19.18 6.62 14.36
C THR A 206 18.78 5.19 14.73
N ALA A 207 17.85 5.03 15.68
CA ALA A 207 17.41 3.71 16.09
C ALA A 207 16.35 3.17 15.14
N GLU A 208 16.56 1.96 14.65
CA GLU A 208 15.55 1.20 13.93
C GLU A 208 14.43 0.81 14.90
N VAL A 209 13.24 1.37 14.68
CA VAL A 209 12.09 1.23 15.59
C VAL A 209 11.47 -0.16 15.47
N GLU A 210 11.27 -0.63 14.24
CA GLU A 210 10.71 -1.95 13.94
C GLU A 210 11.85 -2.98 13.92
N THR A 211 11.91 -3.85 14.93
CA THR A 211 13.06 -4.75 15.11
C THR A 211 12.90 -6.08 14.41
N GLY A 212 11.76 -6.28 13.73
CA GLY A 212 11.44 -7.53 13.06
C GLY A 212 11.08 -8.65 14.04
N TYR A 213 10.68 -9.79 13.49
CA TYR A 213 10.31 -10.96 14.28
C TYR A 213 11.53 -11.82 14.64
N LEU A 214 11.55 -12.34 15.87
CA LEU A 214 12.42 -13.47 16.21
C LEU A 214 11.98 -14.72 15.43
N THR A 215 12.93 -15.63 15.17
CA THR A 215 12.72 -16.85 14.35
C THR A 215 11.42 -17.60 14.63
N PRO A 216 10.98 -17.84 15.89
CA PRO A 216 9.71 -18.52 16.14
C PRO A 216 8.50 -17.78 15.57
N ALA A 217 8.38 -16.48 15.84
CA ALA A 217 7.28 -15.65 15.35
C ALA A 217 7.35 -15.45 13.82
N ALA A 218 8.57 -15.32 13.28
CA ALA A 218 8.78 -15.20 11.83
C ALA A 218 8.28 -16.45 11.08
N LYS A 219 8.49 -17.66 11.65
CA LYS A 219 7.96 -18.90 11.08
C LYS A 219 6.43 -18.92 11.09
N THR A 220 5.81 -18.58 12.22
CA THR A 220 4.35 -18.50 12.33
C THR A 220 3.75 -17.47 11.36
N GLU A 221 4.35 -16.30 11.21
CA GLU A 221 3.88 -15.32 10.22
C GLU A 221 4.06 -15.82 8.77
N ALA A 222 5.15 -16.53 8.48
CA ALA A 222 5.38 -17.08 7.14
C ALA A 222 4.35 -18.17 6.75
N GLU A 223 3.84 -18.94 7.71
CA GLU A 223 2.77 -19.93 7.51
C GLU A 223 1.46 -19.29 7.02
N ARG A 224 1.25 -18.01 7.32
CA ARG A 224 0.04 -17.27 6.88
C ARG A 224 0.05 -16.93 5.39
N CYS A 225 1.16 -17.12 4.68
CA CYS A 225 1.27 -16.82 3.25
C CYS A 225 0.29 -17.65 2.41
N TYR A 226 -0.68 -16.99 1.76
CA TYR A 226 -1.68 -17.63 0.87
C TYR A 226 -1.10 -18.25 -0.41
N ARG A 227 0.20 -18.07 -0.69
CA ARG A 227 0.86 -18.57 -1.91
C ARG A 227 0.09 -18.12 -3.16
N CYS A 228 -0.18 -16.82 -3.28
CA CYS A 228 -1.01 -16.24 -4.35
C CYS A 228 -0.47 -16.49 -5.78
N ASN A 229 0.80 -16.86 -5.91
CA ASN A 229 1.40 -17.31 -7.16
C ASN A 229 1.02 -18.77 -7.53
N TYR A 230 0.19 -19.43 -6.73
CA TYR A 230 -0.38 -20.75 -7.02
C TYR A 230 -1.89 -20.63 -7.28
N LYS A 231 -2.36 -21.35 -8.31
CA LYS A 231 -3.74 -21.38 -8.78
C LYS A 231 -4.21 -22.82 -8.87
N PHE A 232 -5.34 -23.13 -8.23
CA PHE A 232 -6.05 -24.38 -8.50
C PHE A 232 -6.92 -24.22 -9.74
N GLU A 233 -6.88 -25.20 -10.64
CA GLU A 233 -7.64 -25.22 -11.89
C GLU A 233 -8.46 -26.51 -11.97
N ILE A 234 -9.74 -26.39 -12.37
CA ILE A 234 -10.62 -27.55 -12.59
C ILE A 234 -10.61 -27.88 -14.08
N GLU A 235 -10.13 -29.08 -14.40
CA GLU A 235 -10.21 -29.65 -15.75
C GLU A 235 -11.65 -30.03 -16.06
N GLN A 236 -12.35 -29.17 -16.81
CA GLN A 236 -13.79 -29.32 -17.05
C GLN A 236 -14.16 -30.62 -17.78
N ASP A 237 -13.28 -31.12 -18.64
CA ASP A 237 -13.46 -32.39 -19.37
C ASP A 237 -13.38 -33.62 -18.46
N LYS A 238 -12.67 -33.52 -17.33
CA LYS A 238 -12.51 -34.59 -16.34
C LYS A 238 -13.53 -34.49 -15.20
N CYS A 239 -14.03 -33.29 -14.94
CA CYS A 239 -14.95 -33.01 -13.84
C CYS A 239 -16.32 -33.68 -14.07
N ILE A 240 -16.69 -34.61 -13.20
CA ILE A 240 -18.01 -35.27 -13.20
C ILE A 240 -19.11 -34.46 -12.48
N LYS A 241 -18.80 -33.23 -12.06
CA LYS A 241 -19.73 -32.29 -11.38
C LYS A 241 -20.42 -32.89 -10.15
N CYS A 242 -19.69 -33.66 -9.35
CA CYS A 242 -20.21 -34.39 -8.18
C CYS A 242 -20.46 -33.55 -6.92
N ASP A 243 -20.11 -32.25 -6.93
CA ASP A 243 -20.21 -31.28 -5.82
C ASP A 243 -19.25 -31.43 -4.62
N TRP A 244 -18.38 -32.44 -4.57
CA TRP A 244 -17.57 -32.71 -3.37
C TRP A 244 -16.59 -31.57 -3.03
N CYS A 245 -15.99 -30.93 -4.04
CA CYS A 245 -15.13 -29.76 -3.83
C CYS A 245 -15.90 -28.55 -3.27
N LEU A 246 -17.18 -28.38 -3.64
CA LEU A 246 -18.05 -27.33 -3.11
C LEU A 246 -18.38 -27.56 -1.64
N LYS A 247 -18.50 -28.82 -1.21
CA LYS A 247 -18.74 -29.19 0.19
C LYS A 247 -17.47 -29.15 1.05
N ALA A 248 -16.30 -29.38 0.44
CA ALA A 248 -15.02 -29.39 1.13
C ALA A 248 -14.40 -27.99 1.32
N LYS A 249 -14.94 -26.95 0.67
CA LYS A 249 -14.36 -25.61 0.72
C LYS A 249 -14.51 -24.97 2.12
N PRO A 250 -13.46 -24.35 2.67
CA PRO A 250 -13.57 -23.63 3.94
C PRO A 250 -14.19 -22.22 3.79
N HIS A 251 -14.10 -21.64 2.58
CA HIS A 251 -14.60 -20.30 2.28
C HIS A 251 -15.73 -20.38 1.24
N GLU A 252 -16.87 -19.75 1.50
CA GLU A 252 -18.06 -19.87 0.65
C GLU A 252 -17.81 -19.41 -0.80
N ASN A 253 -16.95 -18.42 -1.02
CA ASN A 253 -16.77 -17.83 -2.34
C ASN A 253 -15.63 -18.43 -3.16
N CYS A 254 -14.82 -19.35 -2.63
CA CYS A 254 -13.65 -19.82 -3.37
C CYS A 254 -13.95 -20.83 -4.48
N ILE A 255 -15.07 -21.56 -4.40
CA ILE A 255 -15.52 -22.48 -5.46
C ILE A 255 -17.01 -22.25 -5.70
N LEU A 256 -17.37 -21.97 -6.94
CA LEU A 256 -18.71 -21.56 -7.35
C LEU A 256 -19.29 -22.51 -8.40
N MET A 257 -20.60 -22.71 -8.34
CA MET A 257 -21.38 -23.29 -9.42
C MET A 257 -21.80 -22.17 -10.36
N LEU A 258 -21.45 -22.28 -11.65
CA LEU A 258 -21.72 -21.24 -12.63
C LEU A 258 -22.65 -21.75 -13.75
N LYS A 259 -23.54 -20.87 -14.20
CA LYS A 259 -24.26 -20.99 -15.47
C LYS A 259 -23.37 -20.58 -16.63
N ASP A 260 -22.62 -19.50 -16.47
CA ASP A 260 -21.77 -18.98 -17.53
C ASP A 260 -20.59 -18.19 -16.96
N ILE A 261 -19.55 -18.06 -17.77
CA ILE A 261 -18.33 -17.29 -17.48
C ILE A 261 -17.77 -16.72 -18.78
N SER A 262 -17.39 -15.45 -18.76
CA SER A 262 -16.76 -14.75 -19.88
C SER A 262 -15.31 -14.41 -19.55
N TYR A 263 -14.49 -14.38 -20.59
CA TYR A 263 -13.05 -14.10 -20.50
C TYR A 263 -12.68 -12.94 -21.42
N ASP A 264 -11.68 -12.16 -21.02
CA ASP A 264 -11.08 -11.14 -21.88
C ASP A 264 -10.11 -11.75 -22.91
N ASP A 265 -9.56 -10.90 -23.79
CA ASP A 265 -8.58 -11.29 -24.82
C ASP A 265 -7.29 -11.91 -24.25
N LYS A 266 -7.06 -11.78 -22.93
CA LYS A 266 -5.92 -12.34 -22.20
C LYS A 266 -6.29 -13.61 -21.43
N GLY A 267 -7.53 -14.10 -21.56
CA GLY A 267 -8.02 -15.28 -20.86
C GLY A 267 -8.30 -15.06 -19.37
N LYS A 268 -8.41 -13.82 -18.91
CA LYS A 268 -8.84 -13.52 -17.54
C LYS A 268 -10.36 -13.57 -17.46
N ALA A 269 -10.91 -14.26 -16.47
CA ALA A 269 -12.34 -14.22 -16.19
C ALA A 269 -12.75 -12.79 -15.80
N VAL A 270 -13.78 -12.25 -16.46
CA VAL A 270 -14.24 -10.87 -16.25
C VAL A 270 -15.67 -10.78 -15.73
N GLU A 271 -16.55 -11.68 -16.17
CA GLU A 271 -17.93 -11.77 -15.69
C GLU A 271 -18.34 -13.24 -15.56
N TRP A 272 -19.22 -13.54 -14.60
CA TRP A 272 -19.78 -14.87 -14.41
C TRP A 272 -21.16 -14.81 -13.77
N GLU A 273 -22.00 -15.81 -14.07
CA GLU A 273 -23.32 -15.96 -13.47
C GLU A 273 -23.33 -17.19 -12.56
N ALA A 274 -23.36 -16.97 -11.25
CA ALA A 274 -23.46 -18.06 -10.27
C ALA A 274 -24.90 -18.60 -10.16
N THR A 275 -25.05 -19.86 -9.75
CA THR A 275 -26.34 -20.49 -9.48
C THR A 275 -26.27 -21.41 -8.25
N ASP A 276 -27.37 -21.50 -7.51
CA ASP A 276 -27.59 -22.47 -6.44
C ASP A 276 -28.34 -23.73 -6.93
N ARG A 277 -28.81 -23.71 -8.19
CA ARG A 277 -29.60 -24.80 -8.78
C ARG A 277 -28.70 -25.71 -9.60
N VAL A 278 -28.57 -26.95 -9.16
CA VAL A 278 -27.81 -28.00 -9.84
C VAL A 278 -28.23 -28.19 -11.31
N ARG A 279 -29.50 -27.98 -11.64
CA ARG A 279 -30.03 -28.10 -13.02
C ARG A 279 -29.56 -26.99 -13.96
N GLU A 280 -29.13 -25.86 -13.42
CA GLU A 280 -28.67 -24.68 -14.18
C GLU A 280 -27.13 -24.62 -14.24
N MET A 281 -26.43 -25.52 -13.53
CA MET A 281 -24.97 -25.53 -13.45
C MET A 281 -24.34 -26.08 -14.74
N ASN A 282 -23.59 -25.21 -15.42
CA ASN A 282 -22.80 -25.59 -16.58
C ASN A 282 -21.36 -25.96 -16.20
N LEU A 283 -20.76 -25.30 -15.21
CA LEU A 283 -19.41 -25.61 -14.73
C LEU A 283 -19.26 -25.35 -13.23
N ILE A 284 -18.22 -25.97 -12.66
CA ILE A 284 -17.72 -25.63 -11.33
C ILE A 284 -16.39 -24.90 -11.55
N TRP A 285 -16.24 -23.73 -10.92
CA TRP A 285 -15.11 -22.84 -11.11
C TRP A 285 -14.50 -22.44 -9.77
N ILE A 286 -13.18 -22.26 -9.74
CA ILE A 286 -12.45 -21.80 -8.57
C ILE A 286 -12.15 -20.32 -8.76
N ASP A 287 -12.73 -19.49 -7.90
CA ASP A 287 -12.38 -18.08 -7.83
C ASP A 287 -10.99 -17.95 -7.18
N SER A 288 -10.00 -17.57 -7.99
CA SER A 288 -8.63 -17.41 -7.53
C SER A 288 -8.49 -16.26 -6.53
N ASP A 289 -9.33 -15.23 -6.57
CA ASP A 289 -9.19 -14.11 -5.64
C ASP A 289 -9.73 -14.48 -4.25
N ALA A 290 -10.73 -15.37 -4.18
CA ALA A 290 -11.30 -15.86 -2.93
C ALA A 290 -10.64 -17.15 -2.38
N CYS A 291 -9.87 -17.88 -3.17
CA CYS A 291 -9.23 -19.13 -2.74
C CYS A 291 -8.12 -18.89 -1.71
N THR A 292 -8.05 -19.61 -0.59
CA THR A 292 -6.90 -19.53 0.33
C THR A 292 -5.83 -20.59 0.08
N ARG A 293 -5.98 -21.35 -1.01
CA ARG A 293 -5.07 -22.41 -1.47
C ARG A 293 -4.82 -23.52 -0.45
N CYS A 294 -5.83 -23.89 0.34
CA CYS A 294 -5.74 -24.95 1.37
C CYS A 294 -5.71 -26.39 0.83
N GLY A 295 -5.94 -26.61 -0.47
CA GLY A 295 -5.92 -27.95 -1.08
C GLY A 295 -7.10 -28.87 -0.75
N ALA A 296 -8.07 -28.43 0.06
CA ALA A 296 -9.23 -29.26 0.45
C ALA A 296 -10.02 -29.80 -0.76
N CYS A 297 -10.14 -29.00 -1.81
CA CYS A 297 -10.84 -29.40 -3.04
C CYS A 297 -10.12 -30.52 -3.81
N VAL A 298 -8.78 -30.50 -3.85
CA VAL A 298 -7.99 -31.55 -4.50
C VAL A 298 -8.18 -32.87 -3.78
N ASN A 299 -8.08 -32.86 -2.45
CA ASN A 299 -8.27 -34.06 -1.63
C ASN A 299 -9.70 -34.62 -1.72
N ALA A 300 -10.68 -33.75 -1.98
CA ALA A 300 -12.08 -34.14 -2.11
C ALA A 300 -12.47 -34.57 -3.54
N CYS A 301 -11.62 -34.43 -4.55
CA CYS A 301 -12.01 -34.75 -5.93
C CYS A 301 -11.91 -36.26 -6.20
N PRO A 302 -13.03 -36.97 -6.49
CA PRO A 302 -13.00 -38.42 -6.69
C PRO A 302 -12.38 -38.87 -8.03
N VAL A 303 -12.13 -37.91 -8.93
CA VAL A 303 -11.64 -38.15 -10.29
C VAL A 303 -10.38 -37.35 -10.59
N ASP A 304 -9.71 -36.79 -9.58
CA ASP A 304 -8.49 -36.00 -9.73
C ASP A 304 -8.58 -34.92 -10.82
N ALA A 305 -9.71 -34.21 -10.92
CA ALA A 305 -9.96 -33.17 -11.92
C ALA A 305 -9.47 -31.78 -11.50
N ILE A 306 -8.78 -31.67 -10.37
CA ILE A 306 -8.31 -30.39 -9.84
C ILE A 306 -6.79 -30.43 -9.75
N SER A 307 -6.13 -29.56 -10.51
CA SER A 307 -4.67 -29.47 -10.54
C SER A 307 -4.20 -28.17 -9.88
N LEU A 308 -2.97 -28.17 -9.36
CA LEU A 308 -2.30 -26.97 -8.88
C LEU A 308 -1.28 -26.51 -9.91
N GLN A 309 -1.33 -25.22 -10.23
CA GLN A 309 -0.41 -24.56 -11.14
C GLN A 309 0.34 -23.46 -10.40
N LYS A 310 1.64 -23.35 -10.65
CA LYS A 310 2.46 -22.20 -10.26
C LYS A 310 2.49 -21.23 -11.43
N ILE A 311 2.08 -19.99 -11.17
CA ILE A 311 2.01 -18.90 -12.13
C ILE A 311 3.14 -17.92 -11.82
N THR A 312 4.03 -17.72 -12.79
CA THR A 312 5.15 -16.77 -12.67
C THR A 312 5.11 -15.78 -13.82
N LEU A 313 5.12 -14.49 -13.51
CA LEU A 313 5.33 -13.44 -14.50
C LEU A 313 6.84 -13.29 -14.72
N THR A 314 7.31 -13.53 -15.93
CA THR A 314 8.71 -13.38 -16.32
C THR A 314 8.83 -12.55 -17.59
N GLU A 315 10.01 -11.97 -17.81
CA GLU A 315 10.35 -11.36 -19.09
C GLU A 315 11.19 -12.34 -19.91
N GLN A 316 10.91 -12.44 -21.21
CA GLN A 316 11.71 -13.22 -22.15
C GLN A 316 12.08 -12.40 -23.38
N PRO A 317 13.18 -12.73 -24.09
CA PRO A 317 13.51 -12.08 -25.34
C PRO A 317 12.42 -12.31 -26.39
N ILE A 318 12.04 -11.27 -27.13
CA ILE A 318 11.14 -11.40 -28.28
C ILE A 318 11.89 -12.16 -29.37
N MET A 319 11.46 -13.39 -29.66
CA MET A 319 12.02 -14.16 -30.77
C MET A 319 11.50 -13.61 -32.09
N GLU A 320 12.41 -13.15 -32.95
CA GLU A 320 12.06 -12.86 -34.34
C GLU A 320 11.61 -14.17 -35.00
N LYS A 321 10.36 -14.25 -35.45
CA LYS A 321 9.91 -15.36 -36.30
C LYS A 321 10.77 -15.32 -37.55
N SER A 322 11.70 -16.27 -37.64
CA SER A 322 12.45 -16.56 -38.87
C SER A 322 11.44 -16.75 -39.99
N SER A 323 11.48 -15.84 -40.96
CA SER A 323 10.64 -15.82 -42.16
C SER A 323 10.95 -17.01 -43.06
#